data_AF-A0A259PHQ7-F1
#
_entry.id   AF-A0A259PHQ7-F1
#
_cell.length_a   1.000
_cell.length_b   1.000
_cell.length_c   1.000
_cell.angle_alpha   90.00
_cell.angle_beta   90.00
_cell.angle_gamma   90.00
#
_symmetry.space_group_name_H-M   'P 1'
#
loop_
_entity.id
_entity.type
_entity.pdbx_description
1 polymer ?
#
loop_
_entity_poly.entity_id
_entity_poly.type
_entity_poly.pdbx_seq_one_letter_code
_entity_poly.pdbx_strand_id
1 'polypeptide(L)'
;MRDTPLVCASFMLKLEDVVRDNLVKIHSRWPGRDRRYRQLFDNGFAEHEQLPHEIPIKFIERETSRGTYVVQQLHGVYIGDRLTDNINEPDDYRFHDVFHLAYAAHLGWSPVIRALLKVKRKSNPKIDENEDGARAMIIEEGIATWIFNHAKKRAFYEDVSVGKLDYGLLKQIHSMVSGYEVDSCPLWQWEQAILDGFRVFRELRKPEHRGGTVIVNMTNHTLTFKPPSRVAL
;
A
#
# COMPACT_ATOMS: atom_id res chain seq x y z
N MET A 1 -23.10 -21.18 22.15
CA MET A 1 -22.45 -22.19 21.28
C MET A 1 -23.33 -23.42 21.01
N ARG A 2 -24.35 -23.76 21.82
CA ARG A 2 -25.18 -24.97 21.58
C ARG A 2 -26.08 -24.89 20.33
N ASP A 3 -26.41 -23.70 19.85
CA ASP A 3 -27.39 -23.53 18.77
C ASP A 3 -26.77 -23.36 17.38
N THR A 4 -25.44 -23.24 17.27
CA THR A 4 -24.74 -23.01 15.99
C THR A 4 -25.00 -24.11 14.95
N PRO A 5 -25.02 -25.42 15.30
CA PRO A 5 -25.37 -26.47 14.33
C PRO A 5 -26.81 -26.37 13.83
N LEU A 6 -27.75 -25.99 14.71
CA LEU A 6 -29.17 -25.83 14.37
C LEU A 6 -29.40 -24.64 13.42
N VAL A 7 -28.68 -23.53 13.63
CA VAL A 7 -28.71 -22.38 12.72
C VAL A 7 -28.08 -22.74 11.37
N CYS A 8 -26.96 -23.43 11.33
CA CYS A 8 -26.38 -23.89 10.05
C CYS A 8 -27.38 -24.77 9.27
N ALA A 9 -28.03 -25.71 9.96
CA ALA A 9 -29.04 -26.57 9.35
C ALA A 9 -30.25 -25.79 8.82
N SER A 10 -30.74 -24.77 9.54
CA SER A 10 -31.88 -23.96 9.09
C SER A 10 -31.61 -23.15 7.82
N PHE A 11 -30.34 -22.87 7.52
CA PHE A 11 -29.90 -22.20 6.30
C PHE A 11 -29.28 -23.15 5.26
N MET A 12 -29.39 -24.48 5.44
CA MET A 12 -28.79 -25.49 4.56
C MET A 12 -27.27 -25.36 4.41
N LEU A 13 -26.59 -24.84 5.43
CA LEU A 13 -25.14 -24.70 5.49
C LEU A 13 -24.53 -25.91 6.21
N LYS A 14 -23.42 -26.42 5.69
CA LYS A 14 -22.61 -27.40 6.41
C LYS A 14 -21.78 -26.68 7.46
N LEU A 15 -21.90 -27.11 8.73
CA LEU A 15 -21.15 -26.52 9.83
C LEU A 15 -19.63 -26.57 9.59
N GLU A 16 -19.13 -27.64 8.98
CA GLU A 16 -17.71 -27.78 8.64
C GLU A 16 -17.22 -26.67 7.70
N ASP A 17 -18.01 -26.35 6.67
CA ASP A 17 -17.68 -25.28 5.72
C ASP A 17 -17.70 -23.92 6.42
N VAL A 18 -18.71 -23.65 7.26
CA VAL A 18 -18.79 -22.42 8.07
C VAL A 18 -17.60 -22.26 9.00
N VAL A 19 -17.15 -23.35 9.63
CA VAL A 19 -15.96 -23.34 10.50
C VAL A 19 -14.70 -23.09 9.67
N ARG A 20 -14.54 -23.76 8.53
CA ARG A 20 -13.39 -23.60 7.63
C ARG A 20 -13.28 -22.17 7.12
N ASP A 21 -14.38 -21.57 6.67
CA ASP A 21 -14.41 -20.19 6.18
C ASP A 21 -14.11 -19.18 7.28
N ASN A 22 -14.62 -19.42 8.49
CA ASN A 22 -14.30 -18.59 9.65
C ASN A 22 -12.82 -18.69 10.04
N LEU A 23 -12.20 -19.87 9.94
CA LEU A 23 -10.77 -20.01 10.17
C LEU A 23 -9.97 -19.20 9.13
N VAL A 24 -10.29 -19.30 7.85
CA VAL A 24 -9.65 -18.50 6.79
C VAL A 24 -9.77 -17.00 7.09
N LYS A 25 -10.98 -16.55 7.43
CA LYS A 25 -11.27 -15.15 7.77
C LYS A 25 -10.47 -14.67 8.99
N ILE A 26 -10.43 -15.48 10.06
CA ILE A 26 -9.71 -15.12 11.30
C ILE A 26 -8.21 -15.04 11.01
N HIS A 27 -7.61 -16.02 10.33
CA HIS A 27 -6.18 -16.01 10.01
C HIS A 27 -5.81 -14.89 9.04
N SER A 28 -6.72 -14.53 8.12
CA SER A 28 -6.52 -13.38 7.22
C SER A 28 -6.44 -12.06 7.98
N ARG A 29 -7.17 -11.90 9.09
CA ARG A 29 -7.14 -10.67 9.89
C ARG A 29 -6.13 -10.69 11.05
N TRP A 30 -5.97 -11.84 11.69
CA TRP A 30 -5.13 -12.07 12.87
C TRP A 30 -4.34 -13.38 12.67
N PRO A 31 -3.17 -13.34 12.03
CA PRO A 31 -2.41 -14.53 11.65
C PRO A 31 -1.76 -15.28 12.83
N GLY A 32 -1.89 -14.77 14.06
CA GLY A 32 -1.24 -15.36 15.22
C GLY A 32 0.29 -15.31 15.11
N ARG A 33 0.96 -16.38 15.56
CA ARG A 33 2.43 -16.50 15.54
C ARG A 33 2.98 -16.90 14.18
N ASP A 34 2.20 -17.60 13.36
CA ASP A 34 2.60 -18.10 12.04
C ASP A 34 2.35 -17.07 10.92
N ARG A 35 2.73 -15.81 11.17
CA ARG A 35 2.59 -14.73 10.21
C ARG A 35 3.60 -14.90 9.07
N ARG A 36 3.10 -15.22 7.87
CA ARG A 36 3.92 -15.41 6.66
C ARG A 36 3.41 -14.52 5.54
N TYR A 37 4.27 -13.64 5.05
CA TYR A 37 3.95 -12.83 3.87
C TYR A 37 3.70 -13.71 2.65
N ARG A 38 2.77 -13.26 1.81
CA ARG A 38 2.59 -13.79 0.47
C ARG A 38 3.87 -13.62 -0.35
N GLN A 39 4.18 -14.60 -1.19
CA GLN A 39 5.29 -14.51 -2.14
C GLN A 39 5.03 -13.38 -3.17
N LEU A 40 6.11 -12.75 -3.64
CA LEU A 40 6.04 -11.72 -4.67
C LEU A 40 5.43 -12.28 -5.97
N PHE A 41 4.58 -11.49 -6.61
CA PHE A 41 3.83 -11.91 -7.79
C PHE A 41 4.67 -11.99 -9.07
N ASP A 42 5.91 -11.49 -9.04
CA ASP A 42 6.82 -11.41 -10.18
C ASP A 42 8.04 -12.31 -10.08
N ASN A 43 8.17 -13.16 -9.05
CA ASN A 43 9.29 -14.09 -8.87
C ASN A 43 9.60 -14.96 -10.11
N GLY A 44 8.61 -15.23 -10.96
CA GLY A 44 8.75 -16.02 -12.19
C GLY A 44 9.09 -15.22 -13.46
N PHE A 45 9.22 -13.90 -13.37
CA PHE A 45 9.50 -13.00 -14.50
C PHE A 45 10.98 -12.69 -14.62
N ALA A 46 11.40 -12.13 -15.75
CA ALA A 46 12.76 -11.65 -15.93
C ALA A 46 13.05 -10.44 -15.01
N GLU A 47 14.31 -10.25 -14.62
CA GLU A 47 14.73 -9.19 -13.68
C GLU A 47 14.24 -7.78 -14.06
N HIS A 48 14.21 -7.45 -15.35
CA HIS A 48 13.74 -6.15 -15.85
C HIS A 48 12.21 -5.97 -15.80
N GLU A 49 11.46 -7.00 -15.43
CA GLU A 49 10.00 -6.99 -15.22
C GLU A 49 9.64 -7.26 -13.75
N GLN A 50 10.64 -7.42 -12.89
CA GLN A 50 10.46 -7.50 -11.46
C GLN A 50 10.54 -6.10 -10.85
N LEU A 51 9.74 -5.86 -9.81
CA LEU A 51 9.95 -4.70 -8.96
C LEU A 51 11.32 -4.84 -8.27
N PRO A 52 12.17 -3.79 -8.24
CA PRO A 52 13.45 -3.89 -7.56
C PRO A 52 13.26 -4.22 -6.08
N HIS A 53 14.08 -5.12 -5.54
CA HIS A 53 13.97 -5.55 -4.15
C HIS A 53 14.22 -4.42 -3.15
N GLU A 54 15.03 -3.42 -3.53
CA GLU A 54 15.27 -2.21 -2.76
C GLU A 54 15.02 -0.97 -3.64
N ILE A 55 14.21 -0.02 -3.16
CA ILE A 55 13.87 1.20 -3.89
C ILE A 55 14.05 2.41 -2.96
N PRO A 56 15.16 3.17 -3.10
CA PRO A 56 15.39 4.39 -2.35
C PRO A 56 14.81 5.62 -3.09
N ILE A 57 13.59 6.03 -2.75
CA ILE A 57 12.95 7.23 -3.30
C ILE A 57 13.17 8.43 -2.40
N LYS A 58 13.78 9.48 -2.94
CA LYS A 58 13.92 10.77 -2.27
C LYS A 58 12.75 11.68 -2.63
N PHE A 59 12.00 12.12 -1.62
CA PHE A 59 10.95 13.12 -1.71
C PHE A 59 11.55 14.50 -1.44
N ILE A 60 11.33 15.44 -2.35
CA ILE A 60 11.87 16.80 -2.28
C ILE A 60 10.73 17.79 -2.48
N GLU A 61 10.32 18.47 -1.41
CA GLU A 61 9.37 19.57 -1.51
C GLU A 61 10.05 20.83 -2.08
N ARG A 62 9.31 21.57 -2.90
CA ARG A 62 9.74 22.83 -3.50
C ARG A 62 8.58 23.81 -3.49
N GLU A 63 8.92 25.07 -3.30
CA GLU A 63 7.98 26.18 -3.39
C GLU A 63 8.19 26.96 -4.69
N THR A 64 7.09 27.43 -5.28
CA THR A 64 7.09 28.37 -6.39
C THR A 64 6.03 29.45 -6.16
N SER A 65 6.02 30.48 -7.01
CA SER A 65 4.95 31.48 -7.03
C SER A 65 3.55 30.90 -7.29
N ARG A 66 3.44 29.67 -7.78
CA ARG A 66 2.17 28.97 -8.05
C ARG A 66 1.79 27.97 -6.94
N GLY A 67 2.58 27.87 -5.87
CA GLY A 67 2.37 26.95 -4.76
C GLY A 67 3.48 25.91 -4.59
N THR A 68 3.22 25.00 -3.66
CA THR A 68 4.17 23.99 -3.17
C THR A 68 3.90 22.63 -3.79
N TYR A 69 4.95 21.97 -4.28
CA TYR A 69 4.89 20.64 -4.89
C TYR A 69 6.05 19.76 -4.44
N VAL A 70 5.88 18.46 -4.62
CA VAL A 70 6.91 17.45 -4.37
C VAL A 70 7.39 16.87 -5.70
N VAL A 71 8.69 16.65 -5.81
CA VAL A 71 9.29 15.80 -6.84
C VAL A 71 9.98 14.63 -6.19
N GLN A 72 10.06 13.53 -6.94
CA GLN A 72 10.73 12.32 -6.50
C GLN A 72 12.02 12.09 -7.29
N GLN A 73 12.99 11.49 -6.62
CA GLN A 73 14.27 11.15 -7.21
C GLN A 73 14.68 9.74 -6.81
N LEU A 74 15.08 8.93 -7.79
CA LEU A 74 15.68 7.60 -7.61
C LEU A 74 17.09 7.63 -8.20
N HIS A 75 18.10 7.30 -7.39
CA HIS A 75 19.51 7.30 -7.80
C HIS A 75 19.96 8.57 -8.55
N GLY A 76 19.52 9.75 -8.09
CA GLY A 76 19.88 11.03 -8.72
C GLY A 76 19.00 11.45 -9.89
N VAL A 77 18.14 10.57 -10.42
CA VAL A 77 17.24 10.84 -11.54
C VAL A 77 15.86 11.20 -11.03
N TYR A 78 15.28 12.30 -11.52
CA TYR A 78 13.89 12.65 -11.21
C TYR A 78 12.95 11.69 -11.93
N ILE A 79 11.96 11.18 -11.20
CA ILE A 79 10.98 10.24 -11.72
C ILE A 79 9.57 10.76 -11.47
N GLY A 80 8.65 10.40 -12.36
CA GLY A 80 7.25 10.79 -12.27
C GLY A 80 7.01 12.27 -12.53
N ASP A 81 5.76 12.68 -12.29
CA ASP A 81 5.33 14.07 -12.41
C ASP A 81 5.48 14.83 -11.08
N ARG A 82 5.31 16.15 -11.14
CA ARG A 82 5.25 16.98 -9.93
C ARG A 82 3.94 16.70 -9.19
N LEU A 83 4.02 16.46 -7.89
CA LEU A 83 2.88 16.16 -7.05
C LEU A 83 2.46 17.39 -6.26
N THR A 84 1.18 17.72 -6.30
CA THR A 84 0.54 18.79 -5.51
C THR A 84 -0.58 18.20 -4.67
N ASP A 85 -1.16 18.99 -3.77
CA ASP A 85 -2.27 18.52 -2.94
C ASP A 85 -3.58 18.34 -3.75
N ASN A 86 -3.67 18.95 -4.95
CA ASN A 86 -4.83 18.86 -5.85
C ASN A 86 -6.19 19.18 -5.20
N ILE A 87 -6.19 20.07 -4.20
CA ILE A 87 -7.37 20.55 -3.48
C ILE A 87 -7.20 22.02 -3.09
N ASN A 88 -8.30 22.71 -2.76
CA ASN A 88 -8.30 24.11 -2.35
C ASN A 88 -7.54 24.34 -1.02
N GLU A 89 -7.77 23.48 -0.03
CA GLU A 89 -7.16 23.59 1.30
C GLU A 89 -6.01 22.57 1.41
N PRO A 90 -4.75 23.02 1.40
CA PRO A 90 -3.58 22.14 1.44
C PRO A 90 -3.63 21.15 2.61
N ASP A 91 -3.37 19.87 2.32
CA ASP A 91 -3.41 18.80 3.30
C ASP A 91 -2.24 17.81 3.19
N ASP A 92 -1.20 18.20 2.45
CA ASP A 92 0.01 17.43 2.21
C ASP A 92 -0.19 16.14 1.41
N TYR A 93 -1.31 15.99 0.69
CA TYR A 93 -1.50 14.89 -0.24
C TYR A 93 -0.40 14.81 -1.31
N ARG A 94 0.37 15.88 -1.55
CA ARG A 94 1.58 15.82 -2.40
C ARG A 94 2.64 14.78 -2.00
N PHE A 95 2.58 14.20 -0.80
CA PHE A 95 3.45 13.08 -0.37
C PHE A 95 2.81 11.69 -0.53
N HIS A 96 1.63 11.57 -1.15
CA HIS A 96 0.83 10.32 -1.17
C HIS A 96 1.51 9.11 -1.81
N ASP A 97 2.45 9.31 -2.73
CA ASP A 97 3.17 8.18 -3.36
C ASP A 97 3.91 7.27 -2.38
N VAL A 98 4.14 7.71 -1.15
CA VAL A 98 4.60 6.85 -0.06
C VAL A 98 3.65 5.65 0.18
N PHE A 99 2.36 5.78 -0.12
CA PHE A 99 1.39 4.69 -0.04
C PHE A 99 1.63 3.63 -1.13
N HIS A 100 1.91 4.04 -2.36
CA HIS A 100 2.27 3.13 -3.45
C HIS A 100 3.57 2.36 -3.15
N LEU A 101 4.55 3.04 -2.56
CA LEU A 101 5.79 2.42 -2.06
C LEU A 101 5.52 1.42 -0.93
N ALA A 102 4.58 1.72 -0.02
CA ALA A 102 4.16 0.80 1.04
C ALA A 102 3.46 -0.45 0.49
N TYR A 103 2.62 -0.29 -0.55
CA TYR A 103 1.97 -1.41 -1.23
C TYR A 103 3.01 -2.30 -1.92
N ALA A 104 3.99 -1.72 -2.62
CA ALA A 104 5.12 -2.47 -3.16
C ALA A 104 5.87 -3.25 -2.06
N ALA A 105 6.22 -2.60 -0.94
CA ALA A 105 6.97 -3.22 0.16
C ALA A 105 6.25 -4.44 0.77
N HIS A 106 4.97 -4.29 1.10
CA HIS A 106 4.25 -5.25 1.93
C HIS A 106 3.35 -6.22 1.15
N LEU A 107 2.90 -5.81 -0.04
CA LEU A 107 1.99 -6.61 -0.87
C LEU A 107 2.72 -7.22 -2.07
N GLY A 108 3.91 -6.72 -2.44
CA GLY A 108 4.55 -7.08 -3.70
C GLY A 108 3.75 -6.61 -4.92
N TRP A 109 2.82 -5.67 -4.71
CA TRP A 109 1.88 -5.18 -5.71
C TRP A 109 1.83 -3.67 -5.68
N SER A 110 2.12 -3.06 -6.83
CA SER A 110 1.87 -1.65 -7.12
C SER A 110 1.98 -1.44 -8.62
N PRO A 111 0.89 -1.54 -9.39
CA PRO A 111 0.88 -1.16 -10.80
C PRO A 111 1.35 0.29 -11.03
N VAL A 112 1.12 1.21 -10.09
CA VAL A 112 1.64 2.59 -10.13
C VAL A 112 3.16 2.60 -10.11
N ILE A 113 3.81 1.94 -9.13
CA ILE A 113 5.28 1.88 -9.08
C ILE A 113 5.86 1.10 -10.27
N ARG A 114 5.21 0.03 -10.74
CA ARG A 114 5.65 -0.67 -11.97
C ARG A 114 5.64 0.26 -13.18
N ALA A 115 4.58 1.05 -13.36
CA ALA A 115 4.46 2.01 -14.45
C ALA A 115 5.46 3.17 -14.33
N LEU A 116 5.71 3.64 -13.10
CA LEU A 116 6.70 4.68 -12.78
C LEU A 116 8.13 4.22 -13.14
N LEU A 117 8.50 3.01 -12.71
CA LEU A 117 9.84 2.43 -12.90
C LEU A 117 10.02 1.72 -14.25
N LYS A 118 8.97 1.63 -15.07
CA LYS A 118 8.97 0.98 -16.40
C LYS A 118 9.29 -0.53 -16.34
N VAL A 119 8.86 -1.21 -15.27
CA VAL A 119 9.06 -2.66 -15.02
C VAL A 119 7.75 -3.45 -15.06
N LYS A 120 6.84 -3.08 -15.96
CA LYS A 120 5.62 -3.84 -16.20
C LYS A 120 5.97 -5.21 -16.81
N ARG A 121 5.17 -6.24 -16.50
CA ARG A 121 5.35 -7.64 -16.94
C ARG A 121 4.84 -7.88 -18.36
N LYS A 122 5.41 -7.14 -19.32
CA LYS A 122 5.07 -7.13 -20.75
C LYS A 122 5.26 -8.48 -21.46
N SER A 123 6.15 -9.34 -20.98
CA SER A 123 6.34 -10.68 -21.53
C SER A 123 5.09 -11.56 -21.43
N ASN A 124 4.17 -11.24 -20.50
CA ASN A 124 2.85 -11.87 -20.41
C ASN A 124 1.75 -10.81 -20.66
N PRO A 125 1.21 -10.74 -21.90
CA PRO A 125 0.23 -9.72 -22.27
C PRO A 125 -1.01 -9.67 -21.37
N LYS A 126 -1.46 -10.83 -20.86
CA LYS A 126 -2.62 -10.90 -19.97
C LYS A 126 -2.33 -10.23 -18.63
N ILE A 127 -1.13 -10.40 -18.08
CA ILE A 127 -0.73 -9.77 -16.82
C ILE A 127 -0.43 -8.28 -17.03
N ASP A 128 0.25 -7.91 -18.12
CA ASP A 128 0.51 -6.52 -18.51
C ASP A 128 -0.80 -5.70 -18.60
N GLU A 129 -1.83 -6.29 -19.21
CA GLU A 129 -3.13 -5.63 -19.39
C GLU A 129 -3.97 -5.60 -18.12
N ASN A 130 -4.05 -6.70 -17.37
CA ASN A 130 -5.03 -6.85 -16.30
C ASN A 130 -4.48 -6.50 -14.91
N GLU A 131 -3.21 -6.79 -14.63
CA GLU A 131 -2.59 -6.59 -13.32
C GLU A 131 -1.71 -5.34 -13.28
N ASP A 132 -1.01 -5.04 -14.38
CA ASP A 132 -0.13 -3.87 -14.50
C ASP A 132 -0.76 -2.74 -15.35
N GLY A 133 -1.99 -2.94 -15.82
CA GLY A 133 -2.67 -2.05 -16.76
C GLY A 133 -3.34 -0.85 -16.09
N ALA A 134 -3.92 0.02 -16.93
CA ALA A 134 -4.51 1.28 -16.49
C ALA A 134 -5.61 1.09 -15.43
N ARG A 135 -6.43 0.05 -15.54
CA ARG A 135 -7.51 -0.21 -14.57
C ARG A 135 -6.95 -0.56 -13.19
N ALA A 136 -5.91 -1.39 -13.12
CA ALA A 136 -5.25 -1.74 -11.87
C ALA A 136 -4.60 -0.51 -11.22
N MET A 137 -3.92 0.34 -12.01
CA MET A 137 -3.38 1.62 -11.54
C MET A 137 -4.47 2.53 -10.97
N ILE A 138 -5.59 2.71 -11.69
CA ILE A 138 -6.71 3.54 -11.22
C ILE A 138 -7.30 3.02 -9.91
N ILE A 139 -7.39 1.70 -9.73
CA ILE A 139 -7.84 1.10 -8.48
C ILE A 139 -6.85 1.40 -7.35
N GLU A 140 -5.55 1.24 -7.58
CA GLU A 140 -4.51 1.57 -6.59
C GLU A 140 -4.55 3.05 -6.17
N GLU A 141 -4.61 3.97 -7.13
CA GLU A 141 -4.77 5.42 -6.92
C GLU A 141 -6.06 5.74 -6.14
N GLY A 142 -7.15 5.07 -6.49
CA GLY A 142 -8.43 5.19 -5.81
C GLY A 142 -8.35 4.73 -4.35
N ILE A 143 -7.64 3.63 -4.07
CA ILE A 143 -7.39 3.16 -2.70
C ILE A 143 -6.54 4.17 -1.93
N ALA A 144 -5.44 4.67 -2.50
CA ALA A 144 -4.56 5.67 -1.88
C ALA A 144 -5.34 6.95 -1.52
N THR A 145 -6.15 7.46 -2.45
CA THR A 145 -6.98 8.65 -2.24
C THR A 145 -8.04 8.41 -1.17
N TRP A 146 -8.74 7.27 -1.24
CA TRP A 146 -9.80 6.93 -0.30
C TRP A 146 -9.26 6.74 1.12
N ILE A 147 -8.17 5.99 1.28
CA ILE A 147 -7.57 5.72 2.59
C ILE A 147 -7.00 6.99 3.21
N PHE A 148 -6.40 7.86 2.41
CA PHE A 148 -5.92 9.16 2.87
C PHE A 148 -7.05 10.00 3.49
N ASN A 149 -8.16 10.14 2.77
CA ASN A 149 -9.33 10.88 3.28
C ASN A 149 -9.92 10.25 4.54
N HIS A 150 -9.91 8.92 4.62
CA HIS A 150 -10.35 8.20 5.80
C HIS A 150 -9.41 8.41 7.00
N ALA A 151 -8.09 8.40 6.78
CA ALA A 151 -7.04 8.56 7.78
C ALA A 151 -6.91 10.00 8.29
N LYS A 152 -7.11 11.00 7.42
CA LYS A 152 -7.07 12.43 7.77
C LYS A 152 -8.00 12.77 8.94
N LYS A 153 -9.18 12.14 8.99
CA LYS A 153 -10.17 12.30 10.08
C LYS A 153 -9.79 11.56 11.38
N ARG A 154 -8.68 10.83 11.39
CA ARG A 154 -8.23 9.91 12.45
C ARG A 154 -6.74 10.11 12.76
N ALA A 155 -6.27 11.36 12.70
CA ALA A 155 -4.88 11.73 12.96
C ALA A 155 -3.86 10.88 12.16
N PHE A 156 -4.20 10.53 10.92
CA PHE A 156 -3.36 9.68 10.07
C PHE A 156 -2.93 8.36 10.75
N TYR A 157 -3.80 7.78 11.58
CA TYR A 157 -3.56 6.54 12.32
C TYR A 157 -2.35 6.56 13.26
N GLU A 158 -2.00 7.73 13.82
CA GLU A 158 -0.87 7.88 14.74
C GLU A 158 -0.92 6.89 15.92
N ASP A 159 -2.08 6.73 16.55
CA ASP A 159 -2.26 5.86 17.73
C ASP A 159 -2.86 4.48 17.41
N VAL A 160 -2.93 4.10 16.13
CA VAL A 160 -3.51 2.80 15.74
C VAL A 160 -2.42 1.74 15.70
N SER A 161 -2.46 0.82 16.65
CA SER A 161 -1.58 -0.34 16.67
C SER A 161 -2.00 -1.44 15.67
N VAL A 162 -1.03 -2.27 15.27
CA VAL A 162 -1.26 -3.47 14.46
C VAL A 162 -2.32 -4.35 15.11
N GLY A 163 -3.25 -4.87 14.32
CA GLY A 163 -4.39 -5.66 14.79
C GLY A 163 -5.62 -4.83 15.19
N LYS A 164 -5.53 -3.48 15.17
CA LYS A 164 -6.60 -2.57 15.58
C LYS A 164 -7.14 -1.70 14.45
N LEU A 165 -6.56 -1.72 13.25
CA LEU A 165 -7.15 -1.03 12.11
C LEU A 165 -8.55 -1.61 11.81
N ASP A 166 -9.50 -0.74 11.46
CA ASP A 166 -10.90 -1.13 11.33
C ASP A 166 -11.10 -2.28 10.33
N TYR A 167 -11.89 -3.28 10.73
CA TYR A 167 -12.15 -4.46 9.92
C TYR A 167 -13.03 -4.15 8.70
N GLY A 168 -13.97 -3.20 8.83
CA GLY A 168 -14.81 -2.74 7.73
C GLY A 168 -13.99 -2.10 6.62
N LEU A 169 -13.04 -1.26 6.99
CA LEU A 169 -12.07 -0.63 6.10
C LEU A 169 -11.25 -1.65 5.32
N LEU A 170 -10.66 -2.63 6.01
CA LEU A 170 -9.85 -3.67 5.37
C LEU A 170 -10.67 -4.50 4.37
N LYS A 171 -11.91 -4.85 4.72
CA LYS A 171 -12.84 -5.52 3.80
C LYS A 171 -13.21 -4.65 2.59
N GLN A 172 -13.36 -3.34 2.78
CA GLN A 172 -13.68 -2.43 1.69
C GLN A 172 -12.53 -2.39 0.67
N ILE A 173 -11.29 -2.27 1.14
CA ILE A 173 -10.09 -2.33 0.28
C ILE A 173 -10.02 -3.67 -0.45
N HIS A 174 -10.22 -4.77 0.29
CA HIS A 174 -10.23 -6.12 -0.28
C HIS A 174 -11.28 -6.28 -1.40
N SER A 175 -12.48 -5.72 -1.21
CA SER A 175 -13.53 -5.67 -2.23
C SER A 175 -13.12 -4.85 -3.47
N MET A 176 -12.40 -3.73 -3.29
CA MET A 176 -11.92 -2.90 -4.40
C MET A 176 -10.89 -3.60 -5.29
N VAL A 177 -10.08 -4.50 -4.71
CA VAL A 177 -9.06 -5.27 -5.42
C VAL A 177 -9.54 -6.67 -5.82
N SER A 178 -10.83 -6.96 -5.65
CA SER A 178 -11.39 -8.26 -6.01
C SER A 178 -11.12 -8.61 -7.48
N GLY A 179 -10.53 -9.79 -7.70
CA GLY A 179 -10.18 -10.28 -9.04
C GLY A 179 -8.83 -9.82 -9.58
N TYR A 180 -8.05 -9.02 -8.84
CA TYR A 180 -6.62 -8.78 -9.11
C TYR A 180 -5.75 -9.75 -8.30
N GLU A 181 -4.48 -9.91 -8.66
CA GLU A 181 -3.58 -10.83 -7.96
C GLU A 181 -3.42 -10.50 -6.46
N VAL A 182 -3.49 -9.21 -6.11
CA VAL A 182 -3.39 -8.69 -4.74
C VAL A 182 -4.61 -9.01 -3.86
N ASP A 183 -5.74 -9.43 -4.46
CA ASP A 183 -6.89 -10.02 -3.73
C ASP A 183 -6.45 -11.18 -2.85
N SER A 184 -5.43 -11.91 -3.30
CA SER A 184 -4.88 -13.05 -2.58
C SER A 184 -4.03 -12.69 -1.35
N CYS A 185 -3.78 -11.40 -1.10
CA CYS A 185 -3.12 -10.91 0.11
C CYS A 185 -4.10 -10.91 1.31
N PRO A 186 -3.71 -11.47 2.46
CA PRO A 186 -4.51 -11.43 3.67
C PRO A 186 -4.66 -10.00 4.20
N LEU A 187 -5.75 -9.75 4.93
CA LEU A 187 -6.09 -8.42 5.44
C LEU A 187 -5.02 -7.85 6.39
N TRP A 188 -4.29 -8.70 7.10
CA TRP A 188 -3.19 -8.25 7.94
C TRP A 188 -2.01 -7.69 7.12
N GLN A 189 -1.75 -8.16 5.89
CA GLN A 189 -0.71 -7.57 5.03
C GLN A 189 -1.12 -6.17 4.56
N TRP A 190 -2.40 -6.00 4.20
CA TRP A 190 -2.97 -4.70 3.89
C TRP A 190 -2.90 -3.74 5.08
N GLU A 191 -3.22 -4.19 6.29
CA GLU A 191 -3.07 -3.39 7.51
C GLU A 191 -1.63 -2.89 7.69
N GLN A 192 -0.64 -3.73 7.41
CA GLN A 192 0.77 -3.36 7.54
C GLN A 192 1.17 -2.31 6.52
N ALA A 193 0.78 -2.51 5.25
CA ALA A 193 1.03 -1.54 4.19
C ALA A 193 0.44 -0.17 4.52
N ILE A 194 -0.79 -0.15 5.02
CA ILE A 194 -1.48 1.09 5.40
C ILE A 194 -0.79 1.76 6.58
N LEU A 195 -0.59 1.04 7.70
CA LEU A 195 -0.01 1.63 8.91
C LEU A 195 1.43 2.10 8.68
N ASP A 196 2.25 1.34 7.94
CA ASP A 196 3.63 1.71 7.66
C ASP A 196 3.71 2.89 6.68
N GLY A 197 2.85 2.89 5.65
CA GLY A 197 2.69 4.02 4.73
C GLY A 197 2.32 5.32 5.47
N PHE A 198 1.34 5.27 6.38
CA PHE A 198 0.98 6.45 7.17
C PHE A 198 2.04 6.85 8.19
N ARG A 199 2.77 5.89 8.77
CA ARG A 199 3.91 6.19 9.64
C ARG A 199 4.95 7.02 8.89
N VAL A 200 5.34 6.61 7.68
CA VAL A 200 6.32 7.34 6.86
C VAL A 200 5.73 8.63 6.29
N PHE A 201 4.46 8.66 5.91
CA PHE A 201 3.76 9.87 5.50
C PHE A 201 3.84 10.96 6.58
N ARG A 202 3.59 10.59 7.86
CA ARG A 202 3.73 11.52 8.99
C ARG A 202 5.16 12.05 9.11
N GLU A 203 6.18 11.21 8.92
CA GLU A 203 7.58 11.67 8.93
C GLU A 203 7.91 12.63 7.78
N LEU A 204 7.45 12.34 6.56
CA LEU A 204 7.69 13.17 5.38
C LEU A 204 7.13 14.59 5.53
N ARG A 205 5.92 14.71 6.10
CA ARG A 205 5.22 15.99 6.21
C ARG A 205 5.60 16.83 7.42
N LYS A 206 6.38 16.29 8.37
CA LYS A 206 6.85 17.02 9.55
C LYS A 206 7.48 18.36 9.12
N PRO A 207 7.17 19.49 9.81
CA PRO A 207 7.71 20.80 9.46
C PRO A 207 9.24 20.85 9.36
N GLU A 208 9.95 20.07 10.18
CA GLU A 208 11.40 19.97 10.20
C GLU A 208 12.00 19.09 9.08
N HIS A 209 11.17 18.31 8.36
CA HIS A 209 11.62 17.41 7.31
C HIS A 209 11.16 17.86 5.92
N ARG A 210 9.83 18.04 5.72
CA ARG A 210 9.21 18.41 4.43
C ARG A 210 9.82 17.66 3.23
N GLY A 211 9.99 16.36 3.38
CA GLY A 211 10.75 15.50 2.48
C GLY A 211 11.64 14.51 3.23
N GLY A 212 12.54 13.87 2.50
CA GLY A 212 13.42 12.81 3.02
C GLY A 212 13.60 11.66 2.04
N THR A 213 14.23 10.58 2.47
CA THR A 213 14.40 9.37 1.66
C THR A 213 13.60 8.23 2.25
N VAL A 214 12.74 7.63 1.44
CA VAL A 214 11.96 6.44 1.74
C VAL A 214 12.63 5.24 1.08
N ILE A 215 12.94 4.21 1.84
CA ILE A 215 13.59 2.99 1.37
C ILE A 215 12.59 1.84 1.48
N VAL A 216 12.11 1.39 0.33
CA VAL A 216 11.36 0.14 0.19
C VAL A 216 12.34 -1.02 0.27
N ASN A 217 12.03 -2.03 1.09
CA ASN A 217 12.69 -3.33 1.02
C ASN A 217 11.61 -4.41 0.88
N MET A 218 11.50 -5.02 -0.30
CA MET A 218 10.48 -6.01 -0.60
C MET A 218 10.80 -7.40 -0.03
N THR A 219 12.08 -7.69 0.25
CA THR A 219 12.48 -8.98 0.85
C THR A 219 12.09 -9.05 2.33
N ASN A 220 12.30 -7.96 3.06
CA ASN A 220 12.00 -7.86 4.49
C ASN A 220 10.61 -7.26 4.77
N HIS A 221 9.91 -6.81 3.71
CA HIS A 221 8.63 -6.14 3.79
C HIS A 221 8.64 -4.93 4.74
N THR A 222 9.54 -3.98 4.48
CA THR A 222 9.71 -2.78 5.32
C THR A 222 9.75 -1.50 4.50
N LEU A 223 9.25 -0.39 5.07
CA LEU A 223 9.36 0.95 4.52
C LEU A 223 10.14 1.88 5.47
N THR A 224 11.43 2.11 5.23
CA THR A 224 12.26 2.92 6.15
C THR A 224 12.29 4.39 5.74
N PHE A 225 12.19 5.30 6.70
CA PHE A 225 12.37 6.74 6.48
C PHE A 225 13.77 7.18 6.93
N LYS A 226 14.41 8.02 6.12
CA LYS A 226 15.62 8.78 6.49
C LYS A 226 15.32 10.27 6.34
N PRO A 227 15.53 11.09 7.39
CA PRO A 227 15.32 12.52 7.30
C PRO A 227 16.27 13.13 6.25
N PRO A 228 15.88 14.25 5.63
CA PRO A 228 16.76 14.94 4.69
C PRO A 228 18.04 15.38 5.42
N SER A 229 19.18 15.25 4.75
CA SER A 229 20.44 15.80 5.26
C SER A 229 20.26 17.30 5.48
N ARG A 230 20.47 17.78 6.72
CA ARG A 230 20.54 19.23 6.97
C ARG A 230 21.63 19.80 6.08
N VAL A 231 21.24 20.65 5.12
CA VAL A 231 22.21 21.57 4.52
C VAL A 231 22.57 22.54 5.63
N ALA A 232 23.81 22.50 6.11
CA ALA A 232 24.32 23.58 6.94
C ALA A 232 24.19 24.86 6.11
N LEU A 233 23.32 25.76 6.55
CA LEU A 233 23.21 27.12 6.01
C LEU A 233 24.53 27.86 6.24
#